data_AF-R9KJ11-F1
#
_entry.id   AF-R9KJ11-F1
#
_cell.length_a   1.000
_cell.length_b   1.000
_cell.length_c   1.000
_cell.angle_alpha   90.00
_cell.angle_beta   90.00
_cell.angle_gamma   90.00
#
_symmetry.space_group_name_H-M   'P 1'
#
loop_
_entity.id
_entity.type
_entity.pdbx_description
1 polymer ?
#
loop_
_entity_poly.entity_id
_entity_poly.type
_entity_poly.pdbx_seq_one_letter_code
_entity_poly.pdbx_strand_id
1 'polypeptide(L)'
;MKNLFAHTSAPWIRYSGYEYKTADDGTLYITVSEGAEPEMYRPMQEAEQLITDAVNVGLAAMHKASEEELKESVLDFVKKYGFLGFMTALPTTADFITYESVYLPKNHFIKEESLPTEKYLSYFYPFDKLDFRKKSVESGWSVTDREGIAITMAMGNAPQAVAMELQKEYAERYDWILKEFTDLAFTFMTSFLYYLDYDTIDEQTRSLYRQGISAFGGISPTYRIALEKDSPVIVWDFHSLLVMVQMCFSFMLTDKDSDMRMCKHCKKAFVASRKGNEFCSQRCKNQFNVYKSREKKKGNKRDD
;
A
#
# COMPACT_ATOMS: atom_id res chain seq x y z
N MET A 1 -5.82 -16.15 4.98
CA MET A 1 -5.02 -15.63 3.84
C MET A 1 -4.24 -16.69 3.05
N LYS A 2 -3.51 -17.64 3.66
CA LYS A 2 -2.58 -18.55 2.94
C LYS A 2 -3.14 -19.30 1.72
N ASN A 3 -4.42 -19.66 1.72
CA ASN A 3 -5.03 -20.38 0.59
C ASN A 3 -5.60 -19.47 -0.50
N LEU A 4 -5.94 -18.22 -0.18
CA LEU A 4 -6.59 -17.30 -1.13
C LEU A 4 -5.60 -16.79 -2.18
N PHE A 5 -4.36 -16.51 -1.79
CA PHE A 5 -3.32 -15.95 -2.66
C PHE A 5 -2.16 -16.91 -2.92
N ALA A 6 -2.45 -18.21 -2.91
CA ALA A 6 -1.42 -19.23 -3.15
C ALA A 6 -0.81 -19.12 -4.57
N HIS A 7 -1.59 -18.61 -5.52
CA HIS A 7 -1.18 -18.43 -6.92
C HIS A 7 -1.33 -16.96 -7.32
N THR A 8 -0.20 -16.29 -7.52
CA THR A 8 -0.13 -14.93 -8.07
C THR A 8 0.70 -14.94 -9.35
N SER A 9 0.33 -14.06 -10.28
CA SER A 9 0.76 -14.10 -11.68
C SER A 9 2.26 -13.85 -11.92
N ALA A 10 2.90 -13.00 -11.12
CA ALA A 10 4.29 -12.62 -11.30
C ALA A 10 4.98 -12.24 -9.97
N PRO A 11 6.32 -12.34 -9.90
CA PRO A 11 7.10 -11.69 -8.85
C PRO A 11 7.07 -10.16 -9.05
N TRP A 12 7.33 -9.42 -7.96
CA TRP A 12 7.43 -7.96 -7.96
C TRP A 12 8.90 -7.53 -8.03
N ILE A 13 9.15 -6.27 -8.41
CA ILE A 13 10.50 -5.69 -8.45
C ILE A 13 10.57 -4.52 -7.48
N ARG A 14 11.65 -4.48 -6.71
CA ARG A 14 12.10 -3.32 -5.91
C ARG A 14 13.54 -2.99 -6.29
N TYR A 15 14.03 -1.81 -5.93
CA TYR A 15 15.42 -1.43 -6.16
C TYR A 15 16.21 -1.39 -4.85
N SER A 16 17.53 -1.59 -4.93
CA SER A 16 18.42 -1.54 -3.76
C SER A 16 18.52 -0.15 -3.11
N GLY A 17 18.05 0.91 -3.80
CA GLY A 17 18.09 2.29 -3.32
C GLY A 17 16.97 3.14 -3.89
N TYR A 18 16.42 4.01 -3.03
CA TYR A 18 15.43 5.02 -3.35
C TYR A 18 15.79 6.32 -2.63
N GLU A 19 15.40 7.44 -3.23
CA GLU A 19 15.64 8.77 -2.70
C GLU A 19 14.48 9.72 -2.98
N TYR A 20 14.48 10.83 -2.25
CA TYR A 20 13.54 11.92 -2.49
C TYR A 20 14.09 12.89 -3.54
N LYS A 21 13.23 13.27 -4.48
CA LYS A 21 13.53 14.28 -5.49
C LYS A 21 12.36 15.24 -5.64
N THR A 22 12.64 16.53 -5.59
CA THR A 22 11.61 17.59 -5.75
C THR A 22 11.53 18.01 -7.21
N ALA A 23 10.32 18.05 -7.76
CA ALA A 23 10.07 18.59 -9.11
C ALA A 23 10.04 20.12 -9.12
N ASP A 24 10.07 20.71 -10.31
CA ASP A 24 10.09 22.16 -10.51
C ASP A 24 8.86 22.88 -9.91
N ASP A 25 7.73 22.16 -9.81
CA ASP A 25 6.49 22.66 -9.20
C ASP A 25 6.46 22.55 -7.66
N GLY A 26 7.54 22.05 -7.05
CA GLY A 26 7.66 21.82 -5.61
C GLY A 26 7.09 20.49 -5.12
N THR A 27 6.52 19.66 -6.01
CA THR A 27 6.02 18.33 -5.64
C THR A 27 7.17 17.40 -5.28
N LEU A 28 7.05 16.70 -4.15
CA LEU A 28 8.06 15.76 -3.67
C LEU A 28 7.75 14.36 -4.18
N TYR A 29 8.71 13.77 -4.89
CA TYR A 29 8.66 12.42 -5.42
C TYR A 29 9.67 11.52 -4.72
N ILE A 30 9.40 10.22 -4.77
CA ILE A 30 10.36 9.16 -4.51
C ILE A 30 10.78 8.61 -5.86
N THR A 31 12.10 8.50 -6.07
CA THR A 31 12.72 7.98 -7.29
C THR A 31 13.69 6.86 -6.94
N VAL A 32 14.05 6.04 -7.92
CA VAL A 32 15.16 5.10 -7.78
C VAL A 32 16.47 5.89 -7.66
N SER A 33 17.32 5.53 -6.71
CA SER A 33 18.62 6.19 -6.52
C SER A 33 19.59 5.86 -7.65
N GLU A 34 20.52 6.77 -7.93
CA GLU A 34 21.59 6.53 -8.89
C GLU A 34 22.41 5.27 -8.51
N GLY A 35 22.62 4.38 -9.47
CA GLY A 35 23.35 3.13 -9.26
C GLY A 35 22.57 2.04 -8.52
N ALA A 36 21.31 2.25 -8.15
CA ALA A 36 20.48 1.20 -7.58
C ALA A 36 20.19 0.08 -8.60
N GLU A 37 20.15 -1.15 -8.11
CA GLU A 37 19.96 -2.37 -8.90
C GLU A 37 18.57 -2.96 -8.61
N PRO A 38 17.87 -3.51 -9.62
CA PRO A 38 16.58 -4.16 -9.42
C PRO A 38 16.74 -5.52 -8.74
N GLU A 39 15.85 -5.80 -7.79
CA GLU A 39 15.72 -7.07 -7.07
C GLU A 39 14.30 -7.61 -7.24
N MET A 40 14.20 -8.86 -7.69
CA MET A 40 12.94 -9.56 -7.86
C MET A 40 12.57 -10.30 -6.57
N TYR A 41 11.34 -10.13 -6.10
CA TYR A 41 10.85 -10.79 -4.88
C TYR A 41 9.34 -11.11 -4.96
N ARG A 42 8.79 -11.74 -3.93
CA ARG A 42 7.36 -12.12 -3.87
C ARG A 42 6.68 -11.48 -2.66
N PRO A 43 6.04 -10.31 -2.79
CA PRO A 43 5.48 -9.58 -1.64
C PRO A 43 4.46 -10.40 -0.83
N MET A 44 3.73 -11.31 -1.47
CA MET A 44 2.77 -12.19 -0.81
C MET A 44 3.37 -13.13 0.24
N GLN A 45 4.67 -13.41 0.20
CA GLN A 45 5.34 -14.22 1.22
C GLN A 45 5.40 -13.50 2.59
N GLU A 46 5.34 -12.17 2.59
CA GLU A 46 5.40 -11.32 3.77
C GLU A 46 4.18 -10.39 3.88
N ALA A 47 3.03 -10.80 3.32
CA ALA A 47 1.84 -9.96 3.19
C ALA A 47 1.40 -9.31 4.52
N GLU A 48 1.43 -10.04 5.63
CA GLU A 48 1.01 -9.49 6.92
C GLU A 48 1.97 -8.39 7.42
N GLN A 49 3.27 -8.53 7.15
CA GLN A 49 4.27 -7.52 7.47
C GLN A 49 4.15 -6.32 6.54
N LEU A 50 3.92 -6.55 5.24
CA LEU A 50 3.64 -5.50 4.25
C LEU A 50 2.46 -4.64 4.70
N ILE A 51 1.34 -5.26 5.11
CA ILE A 51 0.15 -4.53 5.58
C ILE A 51 0.42 -3.79 6.89
N THR A 52 1.04 -4.45 7.86
CA THR A 52 1.30 -3.80 9.16
C THR A 52 2.30 -2.66 9.05
N ASP A 53 3.29 -2.74 8.14
CA ASP A 53 4.21 -1.64 7.86
C ASP A 53 3.45 -0.45 7.26
N ALA A 54 2.64 -0.65 6.21
CA ALA A 54 1.81 0.41 5.60
C ALA A 54 0.88 1.08 6.62
N VAL A 55 0.13 0.29 7.40
CA VAL A 55 -0.77 0.80 8.45
C VAL A 55 0.01 1.57 9.51
N ASN A 56 1.20 1.12 9.90
CA ASN A 56 2.00 1.81 10.91
C ASN A 56 2.54 3.17 10.44
N VAL A 57 2.87 3.33 9.14
CA VAL A 57 3.20 4.65 8.58
C VAL A 57 1.99 5.57 8.70
N GLY A 58 0.80 5.10 8.31
CA GLY A 58 -0.43 5.89 8.45
C GLY A 58 -0.79 6.23 9.89
N LEU A 59 -0.59 5.30 10.84
CA LEU A 59 -0.80 5.55 12.27
C LEU A 59 0.17 6.62 12.79
N ALA A 60 1.41 6.65 12.33
CA ALA A 60 2.36 7.71 12.67
C ALA A 60 1.87 9.08 12.17
N ALA A 61 1.34 9.14 10.94
CA ALA A 61 0.76 10.35 10.37
C ALA A 61 -0.45 10.85 11.18
N MET A 62 -1.37 9.94 11.53
CA MET A 62 -2.53 10.25 12.37
C MET A 62 -2.14 10.75 13.77
N HIS A 63 -1.03 10.25 14.32
CA HIS A 63 -0.48 10.69 15.60
C HIS A 63 0.41 11.94 15.51
N LYS A 64 0.45 12.60 14.35
CA LYS A 64 1.20 13.84 14.13
C LYS A 64 2.70 13.67 14.36
N ALA A 65 3.27 12.56 13.91
CA ALA A 65 4.72 12.41 13.78
C ALA A 65 5.32 13.55 12.94
N SER A 66 6.61 13.83 13.12
CA SER A 66 7.26 14.91 12.37
C SER A 66 7.35 14.56 10.89
N GLU A 67 7.46 15.58 10.02
CA GLU A 67 7.58 15.36 8.58
C GLU A 67 8.83 14.55 8.22
N GLU A 68 9.92 14.73 8.98
CA GLU A 68 11.15 13.95 8.85
C GLU A 68 10.93 12.48 9.19
N GLU A 69 10.24 12.17 10.29
CA GLU A 69 9.91 10.80 10.70
C GLU A 69 8.99 10.11 9.68
N LEU A 70 8.04 10.86 9.10
CA LEU A 70 7.13 10.34 8.07
C LEU A 70 7.85 10.05 6.76
N LYS A 71 8.73 10.96 6.33
CA LYS A 71 9.58 10.73 5.15
C LYS A 71 10.48 9.51 5.34
N GLU A 72 11.15 9.40 6.48
CA GLU A 72 11.98 8.22 6.76
C GLU A 72 11.13 6.93 6.70
N SER A 73 9.96 6.92 7.35
CA SER A 73 9.08 5.75 7.38
C SER A 73 8.53 5.36 6.00
N VAL A 74 8.16 6.34 5.16
CA VAL A 74 7.71 6.09 3.79
C VAL A 74 8.87 5.57 2.93
N LEU A 75 10.05 6.18 3.04
CA LEU A 75 11.22 5.75 2.27
C LEU A 75 11.67 4.34 2.66
N ASP A 76 11.61 3.99 3.95
CA ASP A 76 11.89 2.64 4.45
C ASP A 76 10.88 1.62 3.91
N PHE A 77 9.60 1.98 3.83
CA PHE A 77 8.58 1.14 3.21
C PHE A 77 8.92 0.88 1.73
N VAL A 78 9.21 1.93 0.96
CA VAL A 78 9.50 1.80 -0.48
C VAL A 78 10.82 1.06 -0.71
N LYS A 79 11.85 1.25 0.11
CA LYS A 79 13.08 0.44 0.04
C LYS A 79 12.80 -1.03 0.28
N LYS A 80 11.89 -1.35 1.20
CA LYS A 80 11.55 -2.73 1.54
C LYS A 80 10.65 -3.41 0.52
N TYR A 81 9.71 -2.70 -0.09
CA TYR A 81 8.68 -3.32 -0.94
C TYR A 81 8.62 -2.78 -2.37
N GLY A 82 9.39 -1.76 -2.70
CA GLY A 82 9.27 -1.04 -3.95
C GLY A 82 8.09 -0.09 -4.00
N PHE A 83 7.84 0.45 -5.18
CA PHE A 83 6.74 1.39 -5.43
C PHE A 83 5.36 0.71 -5.28
N LEU A 84 4.36 1.53 -4.96
CA LEU A 84 2.98 1.08 -4.84
C LEU A 84 2.35 0.77 -6.21
N GLY A 85 2.82 1.37 -7.30
CA GLY A 85 2.24 1.18 -8.64
C GLY A 85 0.94 1.97 -8.82
N PHE A 86 0.92 3.23 -8.40
CA PHE A 86 -0.27 4.10 -8.59
C PHE A 86 -0.69 4.22 -10.07
N MET A 87 0.25 4.14 -11.01
CA MET A 87 -0.02 4.28 -12.44
C MET A 87 -0.94 3.20 -13.01
N THR A 88 -0.80 1.96 -12.55
CA THR A 88 -1.71 0.88 -12.96
C THR A 88 -2.87 0.70 -11.98
N ALA A 89 -2.73 1.16 -10.74
CA ALA A 89 -3.79 1.09 -9.74
C ALA A 89 -4.94 2.05 -10.05
N LEU A 90 -4.67 3.32 -10.33
CA LEU A 90 -5.71 4.35 -10.41
C LEU A 90 -6.69 4.20 -11.59
N PRO A 91 -6.29 3.75 -12.80
CA PRO A 91 -7.20 3.61 -13.92
C PRO A 91 -8.22 2.49 -13.74
N THR A 92 -9.27 2.49 -14.55
CA THR A 92 -10.26 1.39 -14.56
C THR A 92 -9.68 0.05 -15.03
N THR A 93 -8.52 0.06 -15.71
CA THR A 93 -7.80 -1.12 -16.18
C THR A 93 -6.29 -0.82 -16.30
N ALA A 94 -5.45 -1.81 -16.02
CA ALA A 94 -4.00 -1.70 -16.23
C ALA A 94 -3.60 -1.62 -17.71
N ASP A 95 -4.51 -2.00 -18.63
CA ASP A 95 -4.34 -1.83 -20.08
C ASP A 95 -4.70 -0.42 -20.58
N PHE A 96 -4.82 0.59 -19.69
CA PHE A 96 -5.29 1.94 -20.04
C PHE A 96 -4.58 2.58 -21.25
N ILE A 97 -3.34 2.16 -21.52
CA ILE A 97 -2.51 2.67 -22.62
C ILE A 97 -3.08 2.25 -24.00
N THR A 98 -3.87 1.17 -24.08
CA THR A 98 -4.50 0.71 -25.33
C THR A 98 -5.82 1.42 -25.64
N TYR A 99 -6.30 2.30 -24.75
CA TYR A 99 -7.54 3.05 -24.91
C TYR A 99 -7.26 4.44 -25.45
N GLU A 100 -8.27 5.12 -25.99
CA GLU A 100 -8.14 6.50 -26.50
C GLU A 100 -7.71 7.49 -25.42
N SER A 101 -8.18 7.30 -24.19
CA SER A 101 -7.82 8.08 -23.00
C SER A 101 -7.76 7.18 -21.78
N VAL A 102 -7.09 7.67 -20.73
CA VAL A 102 -7.08 7.01 -19.42
C VAL A 102 -8.37 7.33 -18.72
N TYR A 103 -9.19 6.32 -18.45
CA TYR A 103 -10.43 6.47 -17.69
C TYR A 103 -10.17 6.18 -16.22
N LEU A 104 -10.64 7.07 -15.37
CA LEU A 104 -10.38 7.04 -13.94
C LEU A 104 -11.73 6.87 -13.20
N PRO A 105 -11.89 5.84 -12.36
CA PRO A 105 -12.98 5.80 -11.41
C PRO A 105 -12.81 6.93 -10.39
N LYS A 106 -13.88 7.23 -9.65
CA LYS A 106 -13.80 8.19 -8.54
C LYS A 106 -12.72 7.75 -7.56
N ASN A 107 -11.70 8.58 -7.39
CA ASN A 107 -10.59 8.36 -6.48
C ASN A 107 -10.19 9.70 -5.83
N HIS A 108 -9.32 9.66 -4.82
CA HIS A 108 -8.94 10.86 -4.04
C HIS A 108 -7.69 11.58 -4.57
N PHE A 109 -7.03 11.03 -5.60
CA PHE A 109 -5.74 11.51 -6.11
C PHE A 109 -5.90 12.37 -7.36
N ILE A 110 -6.71 11.89 -8.32
CA ILE A 110 -7.03 12.56 -9.58
C ILE A 110 -8.55 12.71 -9.67
N LYS A 111 -9.01 13.94 -9.86
CA LYS A 111 -10.44 14.28 -9.86
C LYS A 111 -11.08 14.14 -11.23
N GLU A 112 -10.30 14.26 -12.29
CA GLU A 112 -10.76 14.08 -13.66
C GLU A 112 -11.20 12.64 -13.92
N GLU A 113 -12.35 12.47 -14.59
CA GLU A 113 -12.88 11.15 -14.96
C GLU A 113 -12.15 10.54 -16.17
N SER A 114 -11.47 11.39 -16.96
CA SER A 114 -10.61 10.95 -18.04
C SER A 114 -9.46 11.93 -18.30
N LEU A 115 -8.33 11.41 -18.78
CA LEU A 115 -7.14 12.18 -19.15
C LEU A 115 -6.50 11.66 -20.44
N PRO A 116 -5.88 12.53 -21.25
CA PRO A 116 -4.93 12.10 -22.27
C PRO A 116 -3.81 11.26 -21.64
N THR A 117 -3.37 10.20 -22.30
CA THR A 117 -2.37 9.26 -21.75
C THR A 117 -1.07 9.96 -21.39
N GLU A 118 -0.60 10.90 -22.20
CA GLU A 118 0.64 11.65 -21.96
C GLU A 118 0.52 12.53 -20.69
N LYS A 119 -0.65 13.16 -20.47
CA LYS A 119 -0.91 13.93 -19.24
C LYS A 119 -1.02 13.02 -18.02
N TYR A 120 -1.54 11.81 -18.19
CA TYR A 120 -1.57 10.82 -17.11
C TYR A 120 -0.17 10.31 -16.76
N LEU A 121 0.64 9.95 -17.76
CA LEU A 121 2.02 9.49 -17.56
C LEU A 121 2.92 10.56 -16.92
N SER A 122 2.66 11.86 -17.15
CA SER A 122 3.46 12.92 -16.52
C SER A 122 3.35 12.97 -14.99
N TYR A 123 2.34 12.36 -14.37
CA TYR A 123 2.29 12.21 -12.91
C TYR A 123 3.34 11.24 -12.37
N PHE A 124 3.88 10.36 -13.23
CA PHE A 124 4.74 9.24 -12.84
C PHE A 124 6.13 9.30 -13.46
N TYR A 125 6.31 10.14 -14.48
CA TYR A 125 7.61 10.43 -15.11
C TYR A 125 7.84 11.95 -15.13
N PRO A 126 8.00 12.57 -13.95
CA PRO A 126 8.09 14.03 -13.84
C PRO A 126 9.47 14.57 -14.23
N PHE A 127 10.51 13.72 -14.26
CA PHE A 127 11.90 14.14 -14.49
C PHE A 127 12.44 13.74 -15.86
N ASP A 128 11.91 12.67 -16.44
CA ASP A 128 12.41 12.07 -17.66
C ASP A 128 11.30 11.99 -18.71
N LYS A 129 11.64 12.32 -19.96
CA LYS A 129 10.69 12.25 -21.05
C LYS A 129 10.65 10.83 -21.61
N LEU A 130 9.53 10.14 -21.37
CA LEU A 130 9.22 8.87 -22.02
C LEU A 130 9.26 8.96 -23.55
N ASP A 131 9.95 8.02 -24.22
CA ASP A 131 9.71 7.74 -25.65
C ASP A 131 8.43 6.91 -25.81
N PHE A 132 7.33 7.51 -25.36
CA PHE A 132 5.99 6.96 -25.51
C PHE A 132 5.37 7.47 -26.80
N ARG A 133 4.80 6.57 -27.59
CA ARG A 133 4.16 6.88 -28.86
C ARG A 133 2.76 6.31 -28.86
N LYS A 134 1.77 7.19 -29.07
CA LYS A 134 0.37 6.83 -29.20
C LYS A 134 -0.15 7.13 -30.60
N LYS A 135 -0.82 6.14 -31.20
CA LYS A 135 -1.55 6.23 -32.46
C LYS A 135 -2.94 5.64 -32.25
N SER A 136 -3.89 6.47 -31.82
CA SER A 136 -5.24 6.00 -31.44
C SER A 136 -5.17 4.94 -30.33
N VAL A 137 -5.63 3.72 -30.58
CA VAL A 137 -5.57 2.57 -29.65
C VAL A 137 -4.24 1.82 -29.69
N GLU A 138 -3.41 2.06 -30.71
CA GLU A 138 -2.06 1.50 -30.77
C GLU A 138 -1.11 2.38 -29.96
N SER A 139 -0.43 1.78 -29.01
CA SER A 139 0.57 2.45 -28.18
C SER A 139 1.84 1.64 -28.11
N GLY A 140 2.96 2.34 -27.96
CA GLY A 140 4.27 1.74 -27.86
C GLY A 140 5.17 2.59 -26.98
N TRP A 141 6.02 1.92 -26.24
CA TRP A 141 7.10 2.52 -25.48
C TRP A 141 8.32 1.63 -25.63
N SER A 142 9.48 2.27 -25.78
CA SER A 142 10.74 1.58 -26.04
C SER A 142 11.66 1.68 -24.82
N VAL A 143 12.28 0.55 -24.49
CA VAL A 143 13.36 0.46 -23.51
C VAL A 143 14.63 0.11 -24.25
N THR A 144 15.73 0.77 -23.87
CA THR A 144 17.03 0.57 -24.53
C THR A 144 18.11 0.06 -23.59
N ASP A 145 17.97 0.30 -22.29
CA ASP A 145 18.93 -0.20 -21.32
C ASP A 145 18.67 -1.69 -20.99
N ARG A 146 19.74 -2.38 -20.60
CA ARG A 146 19.71 -3.83 -20.39
C ARG A 146 18.78 -4.24 -19.25
N GLU A 147 18.69 -3.43 -18.21
CA GLU A 147 17.93 -3.76 -17.01
C GLU A 147 16.44 -3.61 -17.28
N GLY A 148 16.01 -2.50 -17.87
CA GLY A 148 14.64 -2.29 -18.25
C GLY A 148 14.11 -3.35 -19.23
N ILE A 149 14.94 -3.79 -20.21
CA ILE A 149 14.59 -4.91 -21.10
C ILE A 149 14.35 -6.19 -20.29
N ALA A 150 15.24 -6.51 -19.34
CA ALA A 150 15.09 -7.69 -18.49
C ALA A 150 13.82 -7.62 -17.63
N ILE A 151 13.49 -6.44 -17.10
CA ILE A 151 12.25 -6.18 -16.35
C ILE A 151 11.03 -6.43 -17.25
N THR A 152 10.99 -5.87 -18.45
CA THR A 152 9.89 -6.08 -19.40
C THR A 152 9.72 -7.57 -19.74
N MET A 153 10.81 -8.29 -20.00
CA MET A 153 10.77 -9.73 -20.24
C MET A 153 10.27 -10.52 -19.03
N ALA A 154 10.66 -10.14 -17.81
CA ALA A 154 10.23 -10.79 -16.58
C ALA A 154 8.73 -10.64 -16.31
N MET A 155 8.11 -9.53 -16.74
CA MET A 155 6.67 -9.29 -16.62
C MET A 155 5.84 -10.11 -17.63
N GLY A 156 6.47 -10.68 -18.65
CA GLY A 156 5.85 -11.60 -19.59
C GLY A 156 4.62 -11.02 -20.28
N ASN A 157 3.45 -11.59 -19.99
CA ASN A 157 2.17 -11.18 -20.59
C ASN A 157 1.39 -10.15 -19.76
N ALA A 158 1.99 -9.57 -18.72
CA ALA A 158 1.35 -8.48 -17.99
C ALA A 158 1.13 -7.26 -18.92
N PRO A 159 0.11 -6.42 -18.64
CA PRO A 159 -0.08 -5.16 -19.36
C PRO A 159 1.20 -4.34 -19.41
N GLN A 160 1.44 -3.67 -20.55
CA GLN A 160 2.66 -2.89 -20.77
C GLN A 160 2.92 -1.86 -19.67
N ALA A 161 1.86 -1.26 -19.13
CA ALA A 161 1.94 -0.30 -18.04
C ALA A 161 2.58 -0.86 -16.76
N VAL A 162 2.43 -2.17 -16.50
CA VAL A 162 3.07 -2.84 -15.35
C VAL A 162 4.59 -2.83 -15.51
N ALA A 163 5.10 -3.13 -16.71
CA ALA A 163 6.53 -3.06 -16.96
C ALA A 163 7.06 -1.61 -16.86
N MET A 164 6.25 -0.63 -17.29
CA MET A 164 6.59 0.78 -17.21
C MET A 164 6.77 1.25 -15.76
N GLU A 165 5.85 0.94 -14.84
CA GLU A 165 5.98 1.38 -13.43
C GLU A 165 7.12 0.72 -12.65
N LEU A 166 7.77 -0.31 -13.22
CA LEU A 166 8.92 -0.97 -12.62
C LEU A 166 10.26 -0.43 -13.15
N GLN A 167 10.25 0.56 -14.05
CA GLN A 167 11.45 1.18 -14.62
C GLN A 167 12.10 2.17 -13.66
N LYS A 168 13.37 2.52 -13.90
CA LYS A 168 14.12 3.44 -13.05
C LYS A 168 13.59 4.87 -13.08
N GLU A 169 13.06 5.27 -14.22
CA GLU A 169 12.51 6.62 -14.46
C GLU A 169 11.13 6.81 -13.82
N TYR A 170 10.48 5.74 -13.37
CA TYR A 170 9.21 5.81 -12.68
C TYR A 170 9.39 6.44 -11.29
N ALA A 171 8.46 7.30 -10.92
CA ALA A 171 8.45 8.03 -9.67
C ALA A 171 7.05 8.06 -9.05
N GLU A 172 6.99 8.07 -7.72
CA GLU A 172 5.73 8.21 -6.98
C GLU A 172 5.73 9.41 -6.07
N ARG A 173 4.60 10.08 -6.02
CA ARG A 173 4.38 11.23 -5.15
C ARG A 173 4.36 10.81 -3.69
N TYR A 174 5.19 11.46 -2.88
CA TYR A 174 5.24 11.23 -1.43
C TYR A 174 3.88 11.47 -0.77
N ASP A 175 3.19 12.56 -1.14
CA ASP A 175 1.91 12.91 -0.55
C ASP A 175 0.80 11.91 -0.88
N TRP A 176 0.87 11.24 -2.04
CA TRP A 176 -0.06 10.19 -2.41
C TRP A 176 0.14 8.92 -1.59
N ILE A 177 1.40 8.48 -1.43
CA ILE A 177 1.73 7.32 -0.60
C ILE A 177 1.30 7.56 0.85
N LEU A 178 1.65 8.72 1.41
CA LEU A 178 1.28 9.07 2.78
C LEU A 178 -0.24 9.12 2.97
N LYS A 179 -0.97 9.68 2.00
CA LYS A 179 -2.43 9.74 2.03
C LYS A 179 -3.05 8.35 2.01
N GLU A 180 -2.59 7.46 1.13
CA GLU A 180 -3.08 6.08 1.07
C GLU A 180 -2.85 5.34 2.39
N PHE A 181 -1.65 5.42 2.96
CA PHE A 181 -1.35 4.79 4.24
C PHE A 181 -2.18 5.37 5.39
N THR A 182 -2.43 6.68 5.37
CA THR A 182 -3.32 7.34 6.34
C THR A 182 -4.75 6.82 6.23
N ASP A 183 -5.25 6.58 5.01
CA ASP A 183 -6.60 6.05 4.79
C ASP A 183 -6.72 4.57 5.24
N LEU A 184 -5.68 3.76 5.02
CA LEU A 184 -5.58 2.40 5.58
C LEU A 184 -5.58 2.43 7.12
N ALA A 185 -4.79 3.30 7.73
CA ALA A 185 -4.71 3.44 9.18
C ALA A 185 -6.01 3.95 9.80
N PHE A 186 -6.69 4.89 9.14
CA PHE A 186 -8.00 5.38 9.57
C PHE A 186 -9.03 4.26 9.55
N THR A 187 -9.09 3.48 8.48
CA THR A 187 -9.98 2.32 8.35
C THR A 187 -9.69 1.27 9.42
N PHE A 188 -8.40 0.97 9.65
CA PHE A 188 -7.96 0.05 10.68
C PHE A 188 -8.39 0.51 12.08
N MET A 189 -8.07 1.75 12.44
CA MET A 189 -8.42 2.33 13.74
C MET A 189 -9.92 2.36 13.98
N THR A 190 -10.69 2.78 12.97
CA THR A 190 -12.15 2.86 13.07
C THR A 190 -12.76 1.47 13.27
N SER A 191 -12.26 0.45 12.56
CA SER A 191 -12.70 -0.94 12.76
C SER A 191 -12.39 -1.43 14.18
N PHE A 192 -11.22 -1.08 14.72
CA PHE A 192 -10.77 -1.55 16.02
C PHE A 192 -11.54 -0.86 17.15
N LEU A 193 -11.74 0.45 17.08
CA LEU A 193 -12.52 1.23 18.04
C LEU A 193 -13.99 0.80 18.03
N TYR A 194 -14.56 0.51 16.85
CA TYR A 194 -15.93 0.00 16.75
C TYR A 194 -16.17 -1.25 17.60
N TYR A 195 -15.23 -2.20 17.60
CA TYR A 195 -15.34 -3.43 18.38
C TYR A 195 -14.92 -3.26 19.84
N LEU A 196 -13.85 -2.52 20.12
CA LEU A 196 -13.36 -2.33 21.49
C LEU A 196 -14.38 -1.62 22.37
N ASP A 197 -14.93 -0.53 21.85
CA ASP A 197 -15.77 0.38 22.62
C ASP A 197 -17.25 0.11 22.35
N TYR A 198 -17.58 -1.01 21.67
CA TYR A 198 -18.92 -1.32 21.17
C TYR A 198 -19.99 -1.08 22.23
N ASP A 199 -19.84 -1.65 23.43
CA ASP A 199 -20.80 -1.55 24.53
C ASP A 199 -20.82 -0.17 25.21
N THR A 200 -19.84 0.70 24.93
CA THR A 200 -19.66 2.01 25.56
C THR A 200 -20.04 3.19 24.67
N ILE A 201 -20.11 3.00 23.35
CA ILE A 201 -20.50 4.03 22.37
C ILE A 201 -21.99 3.92 21.99
N ASP A 202 -22.61 5.07 21.73
CA ASP A 202 -24.00 5.15 21.29
C ASP A 202 -24.19 4.76 19.81
N GLU A 203 -25.45 4.59 19.40
CA GLU A 203 -25.77 4.17 18.03
C GLU A 203 -25.38 5.23 16.97
N GLN A 204 -25.37 6.52 17.34
CA GLN A 204 -24.93 7.58 16.43
C GLN A 204 -23.44 7.45 16.12
N THR A 205 -22.62 7.23 17.13
CA THR A 205 -21.18 7.00 17.01
C THR A 205 -20.90 5.71 16.24
N ARG A 206 -21.63 4.62 16.53
CA ARG A 206 -21.53 3.37 15.76
C ARG A 206 -21.87 3.58 14.29
N SER A 207 -22.93 4.33 13.99
CA SER A 207 -23.31 4.67 12.61
C SER A 207 -22.21 5.46 11.91
N LEU A 208 -21.60 6.43 12.59
CA LEU A 208 -20.48 7.20 12.06
C LEU A 208 -19.28 6.29 11.74
N TYR A 209 -18.94 5.35 12.62
CA TYR A 209 -17.88 4.37 12.35
C TYR A 209 -18.21 3.46 11.16
N ARG A 210 -19.46 2.98 11.03
CA ARG A 210 -19.89 2.20 9.86
C ARG A 210 -19.77 2.99 8.57
N GLN A 211 -20.11 4.28 8.58
CA GLN A 211 -19.94 5.16 7.42
C GLN A 211 -18.47 5.37 7.08
N GLY A 212 -17.63 5.62 8.09
CA GLY A 212 -16.18 5.76 7.91
C GLY A 212 -15.53 4.52 7.31
N ILE A 213 -15.88 3.32 7.80
CA ILE A 213 -15.39 2.05 7.25
C ILE A 213 -15.91 1.83 5.83
N SER A 214 -17.19 2.13 5.56
CA SER A 214 -17.79 1.99 4.22
C SER A 214 -17.20 2.94 3.17
N ALA A 215 -16.50 3.99 3.60
CA ALA A 215 -15.81 4.90 2.69
C ALA A 215 -14.52 4.30 2.11
N PHE A 216 -13.99 3.23 2.71
CA PHE A 216 -12.86 2.49 2.14
C PHE A 216 -13.32 1.75 0.88
N GLY A 217 -12.76 2.13 -0.26
CA GLY A 217 -12.93 1.45 -1.54
C GLY A 217 -11.59 1.00 -2.08
N GLY A 218 -11.34 -0.31 -2.07
CA GLY A 218 -10.17 -0.90 -2.72
C GLY A 218 -10.44 -1.19 -4.19
N ILE A 219 -9.38 -1.21 -5.00
CA ILE A 219 -9.45 -1.59 -6.41
C ILE A 219 -9.31 -3.11 -6.50
N SER A 220 -10.15 -3.77 -7.29
CA SER A 220 -10.11 -5.23 -7.41
C SER A 220 -8.96 -5.65 -8.33
N PRO A 221 -8.14 -6.65 -7.94
CA PRO A 221 -7.25 -7.29 -8.89
C PRO A 221 -8.06 -8.01 -9.99
N THR A 222 -7.43 -8.25 -11.12
CA THR A 222 -7.93 -9.19 -12.12
C THR A 222 -7.54 -10.61 -11.73
N TYR A 223 -8.24 -11.59 -12.28
CA TYR A 223 -7.90 -12.99 -12.08
C TYR A 223 -8.13 -13.78 -13.37
N ARG A 224 -7.45 -14.92 -13.45
CA ARG A 224 -7.63 -15.91 -14.51
C ARG A 224 -7.65 -17.31 -13.95
N ILE A 225 -8.21 -18.23 -14.71
CA ILE A 225 -8.15 -19.66 -14.40
C ILE A 225 -6.94 -20.26 -15.11
N ALA A 226 -6.11 -20.98 -14.38
CA ALA A 226 -5.01 -21.76 -14.92
C ALA A 226 -5.20 -23.24 -14.55
N LEU A 227 -4.73 -24.14 -15.41
CA LEU A 227 -4.60 -25.55 -15.06
C LEU A 227 -3.22 -25.77 -14.46
N GLU A 228 -3.13 -25.89 -13.14
CA GLU A 228 -1.88 -26.26 -12.46
C GLU A 228 -1.91 -27.73 -12.09
N LYS A 229 -0.91 -28.48 -12.60
CA LYS A 229 -0.82 -29.94 -12.52
C LYS A 229 -2.08 -30.62 -13.05
N ASP A 230 -3.06 -30.88 -12.19
CA ASP A 230 -4.25 -31.70 -12.47
C ASP A 230 -5.56 -31.03 -12.04
N SER A 231 -5.55 -29.75 -11.64
CA SER A 231 -6.77 -29.06 -11.20
C SER A 231 -6.81 -27.58 -11.59
N PRO A 232 -7.99 -27.03 -11.91
CA PRO A 232 -8.13 -25.59 -12.15
C PRO A 232 -7.85 -24.82 -10.86
N VAL A 233 -7.00 -23.80 -10.96
CA VAL A 233 -6.67 -22.86 -9.90
C VAL A 233 -6.98 -21.42 -10.34
N ILE A 234 -7.35 -20.57 -9.38
CA ILE A 234 -7.44 -19.13 -9.59
C ILE A 234 -6.03 -18.55 -9.46
N VAL A 235 -5.59 -17.81 -10.47
CA VAL A 235 -4.37 -17.00 -10.43
C VAL A 235 -4.77 -15.55 -10.31
N TRP A 236 -4.30 -14.87 -9.27
CA TRP A 236 -4.51 -13.45 -9.09
C TRP A 236 -3.46 -12.66 -9.87
N ASP A 237 -3.93 -11.78 -10.73
CA ASP A 237 -3.10 -10.87 -11.51
C ASP A 237 -3.09 -9.50 -10.81
N PHE A 238 -2.10 -9.31 -9.95
CA PHE A 238 -1.83 -8.01 -9.31
C PHE A 238 -0.96 -7.17 -10.24
N HIS A 239 -1.54 -6.08 -10.75
CA HIS A 239 -0.83 -5.15 -11.63
C HIS A 239 -0.16 -4.00 -10.88
N SER A 240 -0.45 -3.84 -9.58
CA SER A 240 0.21 -2.90 -8.67
C SER A 240 0.36 -3.50 -7.28
N LEU A 241 1.39 -3.07 -6.55
CA LEU A 241 1.54 -3.39 -5.13
C LEU A 241 0.43 -2.74 -4.29
N LEU A 242 -0.12 -1.62 -4.72
CA LEU A 242 -1.23 -0.91 -4.07
C LEU A 242 -2.48 -1.78 -4.00
N VAL A 243 -2.88 -2.35 -5.14
CA VAL A 243 -4.04 -3.27 -5.21
C VAL A 243 -3.80 -4.48 -4.30
N MET A 244 -2.56 -4.99 -4.27
CA MET A 244 -2.18 -6.08 -3.36
C MET A 244 -2.32 -5.68 -1.89
N VAL A 245 -1.84 -4.50 -1.51
CA VAL A 245 -1.95 -3.94 -0.16
C VAL A 245 -3.41 -3.78 0.22
N GLN A 246 -4.23 -3.13 -0.61
CA GLN A 246 -5.65 -2.89 -0.34
C GLN A 246 -6.44 -4.19 -0.20
N MET A 247 -6.21 -5.17 -1.09
CA MET A 247 -6.91 -6.46 -1.06
C MET A 247 -6.51 -7.27 0.18
N CYS A 248 -5.21 -7.38 0.47
CA CYS A 248 -4.73 -8.10 1.66
C CYS A 248 -5.21 -7.43 2.95
N PHE A 249 -5.16 -6.10 3.03
CA PHE A 249 -5.73 -5.35 4.13
C PHE A 249 -7.22 -5.63 4.32
N SER A 250 -8.00 -5.64 3.24
CA SER A 250 -9.45 -5.95 3.28
C SER A 250 -9.72 -7.34 3.87
N PHE A 251 -8.97 -8.35 3.46
CA PHE A 251 -9.08 -9.69 4.05
C PHE A 251 -8.64 -9.71 5.51
N MET A 252 -7.53 -9.05 5.87
CA MET A 252 -7.08 -8.96 7.26
C MET A 252 -8.07 -8.24 8.16
N LEU A 253 -8.85 -7.29 7.63
CA LEU A 253 -9.84 -6.54 8.39
C LEU A 253 -11.16 -7.30 8.56
N THR A 254 -11.55 -8.09 7.56
CA THR A 254 -12.85 -8.78 7.51
C THR A 254 -12.80 -10.22 8.02
N ASP A 255 -11.60 -10.83 8.05
CA ASP A 255 -11.40 -12.16 8.60
C ASP A 255 -11.51 -12.13 10.14
N LYS A 256 -12.51 -12.84 10.68
CA LYS A 256 -12.75 -12.94 12.13
C LYS A 256 -11.60 -13.64 12.86
N ASP A 257 -10.84 -14.48 12.15
CA ASP A 257 -9.66 -15.16 12.67
C ASP A 257 -8.37 -14.38 12.40
N SER A 258 -8.45 -13.18 11.81
CA SER A 258 -7.29 -12.30 11.63
C SER A 258 -6.54 -12.08 12.94
N ASP A 259 -5.22 -12.17 12.89
CA ASP A 259 -4.32 -11.93 14.01
C ASP A 259 -3.84 -10.47 14.06
N MET A 260 -4.32 -9.58 13.17
CA MET A 260 -3.94 -8.16 13.21
C MET A 260 -4.53 -7.45 14.43
N ARG A 261 -3.68 -6.82 15.24
CA ARG A 261 -4.07 -6.15 16.50
C ARG A 261 -3.37 -4.80 16.63
N MET A 262 -3.93 -3.93 17.47
CA MET A 262 -3.24 -2.73 17.93
C MET A 262 -2.62 -2.97 19.31
N CYS A 263 -1.34 -2.62 19.47
CA CYS A 263 -0.63 -2.76 20.73
C CYS A 263 -1.19 -1.77 21.78
N LYS A 264 -1.58 -2.27 22.95
CA LYS A 264 -2.12 -1.41 24.03
C LYS A 264 -1.14 -0.38 24.55
N HIS A 265 0.17 -0.63 24.42
CA HIS A 265 1.23 0.27 24.89
C HIS A 265 1.60 1.34 23.86
N CYS A 266 2.20 0.93 22.73
CA CYS A 266 2.77 1.85 21.74
C CYS A 266 1.79 2.23 20.62
N LYS A 267 0.57 1.67 20.61
CA LYS A 267 -0.48 1.93 19.61
C LYS A 267 -0.11 1.56 18.16
N LYS A 268 1.00 0.85 17.94
CA LYS A 268 1.35 0.27 16.64
C LYS A 268 0.49 -0.94 16.31
N ALA A 269 0.16 -1.11 15.03
CA ALA A 269 -0.42 -2.33 14.48
C ALA A 269 0.64 -3.45 14.45
N PHE A 270 0.22 -4.68 14.71
CA PHE A 270 1.09 -5.87 14.67
C PHE A 270 0.26 -7.14 14.40
N VAL A 271 0.94 -8.19 13.95
CA VAL A 271 0.35 -9.53 13.85
C VAL A 271 0.60 -10.30 15.13
N ALA A 272 -0.47 -10.74 15.79
CA ALA A 272 -0.40 -11.50 17.02
C ALA A 272 0.11 -12.92 16.76
N SER A 273 1.22 -13.30 17.39
CA SER A 273 1.73 -14.68 17.31
C SER A 273 0.83 -15.74 17.97
N ARG A 274 -0.14 -15.30 18.80
CA ARG A 274 -1.10 -16.14 19.53
C ARG A 274 -2.41 -15.37 19.72
N LYS A 275 -3.55 -16.07 19.63
CA LYS A 275 -4.86 -15.50 19.94
C LYS A 275 -4.86 -14.85 21.33
N GLY A 276 -5.31 -13.60 21.40
CA GLY A 276 -5.40 -12.82 22.63
C GLY A 276 -4.15 -12.01 23.00
N ASN A 277 -3.08 -12.01 22.20
CA ASN A 277 -1.95 -11.10 22.43
C ASN A 277 -2.40 -9.63 22.28
N GLU A 278 -2.18 -8.83 23.32
CA GLU A 278 -2.56 -7.40 23.36
C GLU A 278 -1.35 -6.44 23.20
N PHE A 279 -0.14 -7.00 23.11
CA PHE A 279 1.11 -6.24 23.04
C PHE A 279 1.99 -6.80 21.92
N CYS A 280 2.61 -5.93 21.13
CA CYS A 280 3.51 -6.33 20.04
C CYS A 280 4.83 -6.95 20.53
N SER A 281 5.20 -6.75 21.80
CA SER A 281 6.42 -7.30 22.38
C SER A 281 6.31 -7.44 23.90
N GLN A 282 7.15 -8.30 24.47
CA GLN A 282 7.28 -8.44 25.93
C GLN A 282 7.75 -7.12 26.57
N ARG A 283 8.58 -6.34 25.87
CA ARG A 283 9.01 -5.01 26.29
C ARG A 283 7.80 -4.08 26.46
N CYS A 284 6.92 -4.00 25.47
CA CYS A 284 5.70 -3.20 25.53
C CYS A 284 4.79 -3.62 26.69
N LYS A 285 4.61 -4.94 26.90
CA LYS A 285 3.82 -5.48 28.02
C LYS A 285 4.40 -5.04 29.38
N ASN A 286 5.71 -5.16 29.55
CA ASN A 286 6.37 -4.79 30.80
C ASN A 286 6.26 -3.28 31.08
N GLN A 287 6.52 -2.44 30.07
CA GLN A 287 6.41 -0.98 30.20
C GLN A 287 4.99 -0.55 30.53
N PHE A 288 3.98 -1.12 29.87
CA PHE A 288 2.58 -0.85 30.15
C PHE A 288 2.20 -1.18 31.61
N ASN A 289 2.60 -2.34 32.11
CA ASN A 289 2.31 -2.75 33.50
C ASN A 289 2.99 -1.83 34.53
N VAL A 290 4.21 -1.38 34.25
CA VAL A 290 4.92 -0.41 35.09
C VAL A 290 4.17 0.92 35.16
N TYR A 291 3.73 1.46 34.02
CA TYR A 291 2.97 2.71 33.98
C TYR A 291 1.63 2.60 34.71
N LYS A 292 0.88 1.53 34.44
CA LYS A 292 -0.38 1.23 35.15
C LYS A 292 -0.19 1.12 36.67
N SER A 293 0.90 0.48 37.12
CA SER A 293 1.22 0.37 38.56
C SER A 293 1.55 1.73 39.18
N ARG A 294 2.31 2.58 38.47
CA ARG A 294 2.66 3.94 38.92
C ARG A 294 1.44 4.84 39.00
N GLU A 295 0.51 4.75 38.06
CA GLU A 295 -0.75 5.50 38.08
C GLU A 295 -1.61 5.13 39.27
N LYS A 296 -1.78 3.82 39.56
CA LYS A 296 -2.49 3.36 40.76
C LYS A 296 -1.85 3.89 42.05
N LYS A 297 -0.51 3.90 42.15
CA LYS A 297 0.20 4.45 43.31
C LYS A 297 0.07 5.97 43.45
N LYS A 298 -0.13 6.71 42.35
CA LYS A 298 -0.39 8.16 42.39
C LYS A 298 -1.84 8.48 42.75
N GLY A 299 -2.79 7.67 42.28
CA GLY A 299 -4.21 7.78 42.66
C GLY A 299 -4.42 7.59 44.16
N ASN A 300 -3.85 6.53 44.73
CA ASN A 300 -3.96 6.25 46.17
C ASN A 300 -3.22 7.24 47.09
N LYS A 301 -2.46 8.20 46.55
CA LYS A 301 -1.77 9.25 47.33
C LYS A 301 -2.58 10.54 47.44
N ARG A 302 -3.73 10.64 46.77
CA ARG A 302 -4.59 11.84 46.79
C ARG A 302 -5.72 11.75 47.83
N ASP A 303 -5.81 10.63 48.55
CA ASP A 303 -6.86 10.35 49.53
C ASP A 303 -6.35 10.35 51.00
N ASP A 304 -5.13 10.84 51.24
CA ASP A 304 -4.55 11.10 52.58
C ASP A 304 -4.26 12.60 52.74
#